data_AF-A0A7S2FF46-F1
#
_entry.id   AF-A0A7S2FF46-F1
#
_cell.length_a   1.000
_cell.length_b   1.000
_cell.length_c   1.000
_cell.angle_alpha   90.00
_cell.angle_beta   90.00
_cell.angle_gamma   90.00
#
_symmetry.space_group_name_H-M   'P 1'
#
loop_
_entity.id
_entity.type
_entity.pdbx_description
1 polymer ?
#
loop_
_entity_poly.entity_id
_entity_poly.type
_entity_poly.pdbx_seq_one_letter_code
_entity_poly.pdbx_strand_id
1 'polypeptide(L)'
;SDGGDVDGQHSSDEFVATSSSYMPGWNTEQALTLQPARRLLHEVFTEAMPKSLVLLVIASTKDLALFLRDNEELFVAKTKEVVIMGGIPTEGGQLSGSELKPDSASNNAFDYVAAEFLYSQCQLLSVPLVVVTRFAAYAAKVPRNVYDDMALSGSSIGLRLRNVQRTSIEQLWQRACAPPSSAERMGLPERCDHKWFVETFCAGKDVDP
;
A
#
# COMPACT_ATOMS: atom_id res chain seq x y z
N SER A 1 11.81 10.72 7.40
CA SER A 1 12.21 9.39 6.91
C SER A 1 11.27 9.00 5.81
N ASP A 2 11.79 8.37 4.77
CA ASP A 2 11.11 7.81 3.57
C ASP A 2 10.04 6.74 3.83
N GLY A 3 9.27 6.85 4.92
CA GLY A 3 8.18 5.90 5.20
C GLY A 3 8.64 4.48 5.55
N GLY A 4 9.94 4.27 5.83
CA GLY A 4 10.44 2.98 6.33
C GLY A 4 11.26 2.18 5.32
N ASP A 5 11.78 2.80 4.26
CA ASP A 5 12.77 2.18 3.37
C ASP A 5 14.15 2.20 4.04
N VAL A 6 14.33 1.37 5.05
CA VAL A 6 15.59 1.25 5.80
C VAL A 6 16.76 0.75 4.94
N ASP A 7 16.46 0.10 3.82
CA ASP A 7 17.45 -0.54 2.96
C ASP A 7 17.72 0.23 1.65
N GLY A 8 17.03 1.36 1.44
CA GLY A 8 17.18 2.21 0.24
C GLY A 8 16.86 1.48 -1.07
N GLN A 9 15.97 0.48 -1.03
CA GLN A 9 15.69 -0.38 -2.19
C GLN A 9 14.82 0.30 -3.24
N HIS A 10 14.23 1.46 -2.95
CA HIS A 10 13.38 2.19 -3.87
C HIS A 10 14.04 3.50 -4.34
N SER A 11 14.51 3.52 -5.59
CA SER A 11 15.00 4.76 -6.23
C SER A 11 13.85 5.76 -6.40
N SER A 12 14.01 6.94 -5.78
CA SER A 12 13.03 8.03 -5.86
C SER A 12 13.10 8.85 -7.16
N ASP A 13 14.10 8.62 -8.02
CA ASP A 13 14.43 9.52 -9.14
C ASP A 13 13.35 9.53 -10.23
N GLU A 14 12.81 8.35 -10.57
CA GLU A 14 11.73 8.22 -11.57
C GLU A 14 10.41 8.82 -11.03
N PHE A 15 10.17 8.70 -9.72
CA PHE A 15 9.05 9.35 -9.06
C PHE A 15 9.17 10.86 -9.10
N VAL A 16 10.32 11.42 -8.74
CA VAL A 16 10.56 12.87 -8.71
C VAL A 16 10.41 13.48 -10.11
N ALA A 17 10.96 12.83 -11.13
CA ALA A 17 10.83 13.31 -12.51
C ALA A 17 9.36 13.35 -12.97
N THR A 18 8.60 12.28 -12.72
CA THR A 18 7.23 12.14 -13.22
C THR A 18 6.16 12.84 -12.38
N SER A 19 6.45 13.17 -11.12
CA SER A 19 5.51 13.83 -10.20
C SER A 19 5.66 15.35 -10.14
N SER A 20 6.74 15.90 -10.69
CA SER A 20 7.07 17.35 -10.65
C SER A 20 5.95 18.28 -11.13
N SER A 21 5.04 17.81 -11.99
CA SER A 21 3.89 18.59 -12.46
C SER A 21 2.76 18.79 -11.44
N TYR A 22 2.73 17.98 -10.37
CA TYR A 22 1.67 18.01 -9.36
C TYR A 22 2.16 17.81 -7.91
N MET A 23 3.47 17.65 -7.69
CA MET A 23 4.08 17.66 -6.37
C MET A 23 5.21 18.69 -6.30
N PRO A 24 5.32 19.47 -5.20
CA PRO A 24 6.43 20.37 -4.99
C PRO A 24 7.74 19.58 -4.87
N GLY A 25 8.82 20.08 -5.46
CA GLY A 25 10.13 19.46 -5.35
C GLY A 25 10.65 19.50 -3.90
N TRP A 26 11.44 18.50 -3.52
CA TRP A 26 11.86 18.26 -2.13
C TRP A 26 12.54 19.45 -1.42
N ASN A 27 13.24 20.31 -2.18
CA ASN A 27 13.95 21.50 -1.67
C ASN A 27 13.32 22.82 -2.15
N THR A 28 12.05 22.79 -2.56
CA THR A 28 11.33 24.01 -2.91
C THR A 28 10.85 24.72 -1.66
N GLU A 29 10.74 26.05 -1.73
CA GLU A 29 10.15 26.85 -0.65
C GLU A 29 8.75 26.34 -0.28
N GLN A 30 7.97 25.92 -1.29
CA GLN A 30 6.67 25.27 -1.10
C GLN A 30 6.75 24.00 -0.23
N ALA A 31 7.72 23.11 -0.49
CA ALA A 31 7.90 21.91 0.33
C ALA A 31 8.33 22.24 1.78
N LEU A 32 9.14 23.28 1.98
CA LEU A 32 9.59 23.72 3.31
C LEU A 32 8.45 24.34 4.15
N THR A 33 7.39 24.84 3.50
CA THR A 33 6.19 25.33 4.21
C THR A 33 5.24 24.21 4.64
N LEU A 34 5.46 22.96 4.21
CA LEU A 34 4.60 21.85 4.59
C LEU A 34 4.77 21.51 6.07
N GLN A 35 3.64 21.42 6.76
CA GLN A 35 3.62 21.05 8.16
C GLN A 35 4.06 19.60 8.38
N PRO A 36 4.81 19.28 9.44
CA PRO A 36 5.14 17.89 9.78
C PRO A 36 3.87 17.05 9.99
N ALA A 37 3.85 15.85 9.39
CA ALA A 37 2.67 14.97 9.37
C ALA A 37 2.08 14.70 10.77
N ARG A 38 2.94 14.53 11.79
CA ARG A 38 2.49 14.30 13.18
C ARG A 38 1.70 15.47 13.76
N ARG A 39 2.12 16.71 13.47
CA ARG A 39 1.41 17.91 13.93
C ARG A 39 0.07 18.01 13.23
N LEU A 40 0.06 17.82 11.91
CA LEU A 40 -1.18 17.83 11.11
C LEU A 40 -2.17 16.78 11.62
N LEU A 41 -1.70 15.56 11.88
CA LEU A 41 -2.54 14.49 12.41
C LEU A 41 -3.15 14.86 13.77
N HIS A 42 -2.35 15.40 14.68
CA HIS A 42 -2.84 15.83 16.00
C HIS A 42 -3.89 16.94 15.89
N GLU A 43 -3.67 17.96 15.04
CA GLU A 43 -4.64 19.04 14.79
C GLU A 43 -5.96 18.51 14.24
N VAL A 44 -5.91 17.66 13.21
CA VAL A 44 -7.10 17.01 12.63
C VAL A 44 -7.87 16.24 13.69
N PHE A 45 -7.20 15.47 14.54
CA PHE A 45 -7.85 14.75 15.64
C PHE A 45 -8.48 15.69 16.67
N THR A 46 -7.79 16.77 17.04
CA THR A 46 -8.29 17.72 18.03
C THR A 46 -9.58 18.38 17.56
N GLU A 47 -9.62 18.81 16.29
CA GLU A 47 -10.74 19.53 15.69
C GLU A 47 -11.91 18.64 15.28
N ALA A 48 -11.65 17.35 15.00
CA ALA A 48 -12.68 16.43 14.54
C ALA A 48 -13.82 16.25 15.55
N MET A 49 -15.02 15.98 15.06
CA MET A 49 -16.13 15.56 15.92
C MET A 49 -15.85 14.18 16.52
N PRO A 50 -16.42 13.84 17.70
CA PRO A 50 -16.31 12.51 18.27
C PRO A 50 -16.70 11.43 17.26
N LYS A 51 -15.91 10.36 17.17
CA LYS A 51 -16.16 9.19 16.30
C LYS A 51 -16.47 9.55 14.83
N SER A 52 -15.76 10.53 14.27
CA SER A 52 -15.96 11.00 12.89
C SER A 52 -14.83 10.63 11.92
N LEU A 53 -13.63 10.31 12.42
CA LEU A 53 -12.47 10.05 11.57
C LEU A 53 -12.41 8.60 11.11
N VAL A 54 -12.27 8.41 9.80
CA VAL A 54 -11.96 7.12 9.17
C VAL A 54 -10.50 7.15 8.75
N LEU A 55 -9.70 6.22 9.28
CA LEU A 55 -8.26 6.18 9.03
C LEU A 55 -7.96 5.10 8.00
N LEU A 56 -7.62 5.50 6.77
CA LEU A 56 -7.24 4.60 5.68
C LEU A 56 -5.71 4.44 5.64
N VAL A 57 -5.23 3.25 5.92
CA VAL A 57 -3.80 2.90 5.94
C VAL A 57 -3.49 2.00 4.74
N ILE A 58 -2.81 2.57 3.76
CA ILE A 58 -2.38 1.88 2.51
C ILE A 58 -0.85 1.75 2.40
N ALA A 59 -0.14 1.95 3.51
CA ALA A 59 1.31 1.84 3.64
C ALA A 59 1.68 1.25 5.01
N SER A 60 2.93 1.40 5.45
CA SER A 60 3.35 1.06 6.81
C SER A 60 2.44 1.69 7.87
N THR A 61 2.12 0.94 8.93
CA THR A 61 1.27 1.37 10.06
C THR A 61 2.01 2.21 11.10
N LYS A 62 3.33 2.39 10.93
CA LYS A 62 4.24 2.98 11.93
C LYS A 62 3.79 4.32 12.50
N ASP A 63 3.49 5.29 11.65
CA ASP A 63 3.13 6.63 12.11
C ASP A 63 1.81 6.63 12.88
N LEU A 64 0.86 5.78 12.47
CA LEU A 64 -0.42 5.64 13.14
C LEU A 64 -0.28 4.93 14.49
N ALA A 65 0.54 3.87 14.55
CA ALA A 65 0.86 3.16 15.79
C ALA A 65 1.50 4.10 16.82
N LEU A 66 2.46 4.92 16.38
CA LEU A 66 3.10 5.92 17.24
C LEU A 66 2.11 7.00 17.69
N PHE A 67 1.23 7.46 16.79
CA PHE A 67 0.20 8.43 17.15
C PHE A 67 -0.77 7.88 18.21
N LEU A 68 -1.27 6.66 18.02
CA LEU A 68 -2.13 5.97 18.98
C LEU A 68 -1.45 5.83 20.35
N ARG A 69 -0.21 5.33 20.38
CA ARG A 69 0.58 5.19 21.62
C ARG A 69 0.69 6.51 22.38
N ASP A 70 0.92 7.60 21.65
CA ASP A 70 1.18 8.92 22.26
C ASP A 70 -0.12 9.69 22.58
N ASN A 71 -1.27 9.30 22.01
CA ASN A 71 -2.53 10.07 22.07
C ASN A 71 -3.77 9.16 22.22
N GLU A 72 -3.69 8.12 23.05
CA GLU A 72 -4.72 7.07 23.14
C GLU A 72 -6.13 7.61 23.36
N GLU A 73 -6.34 8.47 24.35
CA GLU A 73 -7.65 9.03 24.67
C GLU A 73 -8.26 9.79 23.48
N LEU A 74 -7.43 10.62 22.83
CA LEU A 74 -7.83 11.40 21.67
C LEU A 74 -8.13 10.49 20.49
N PHE A 75 -7.32 9.45 20.29
CA PHE A 75 -7.55 8.46 19.25
C PHE A 75 -8.89 7.75 19.44
N VAL A 76 -9.14 7.24 20.65
CA VAL A 76 -10.39 6.55 20.97
C VAL A 76 -11.59 7.48 20.83
N ALA A 77 -11.49 8.73 21.29
CA ALA A 77 -12.60 9.68 21.22
C ALA A 77 -13.00 10.03 19.79
N LYS A 78 -12.05 10.08 18.85
CA LYS A 78 -12.25 10.69 17.52
C LYS A 78 -12.31 9.67 16.38
N THR A 79 -11.65 8.52 16.53
CA THR A 79 -11.61 7.48 15.50
C THR A 79 -12.93 6.73 15.45
N LYS A 80 -13.60 6.81 14.29
CA LYS A 80 -14.75 5.99 13.93
C LYS A 80 -14.32 4.57 13.61
N GLU A 81 -13.34 4.41 12.72
CA GLU A 81 -12.81 3.12 12.28
C GLU A 81 -11.41 3.26 11.67
N VAL A 82 -10.66 2.18 11.70
CA VAL A 82 -9.36 2.03 11.05
C VAL A 82 -9.49 1.00 9.93
N VAL A 83 -9.13 1.39 8.72
CA VAL A 83 -9.14 0.53 7.53
C VAL A 83 -7.70 0.32 7.08
N ILE A 84 -7.24 -0.92 7.08
CA ILE A 84 -5.86 -1.27 6.72
C ILE A 84 -5.87 -2.12 5.46
N MET A 85 -5.15 -1.69 4.42
CA MET A 85 -4.74 -2.58 3.35
C MET A 85 -3.56 -3.42 3.85
N GLY A 86 -3.83 -4.66 4.22
CA GLY A 86 -2.86 -5.53 4.87
C GLY A 86 -3.24 -6.99 4.71
N GLY A 87 -2.95 -7.79 5.72
CA GLY A 87 -3.36 -9.19 5.75
C GLY A 87 -3.42 -9.73 7.16
N ILE A 88 -4.15 -10.83 7.30
CA ILE A 88 -4.37 -11.57 8.54
C ILE A 88 -4.27 -13.06 8.21
N PRO A 89 -3.72 -13.89 9.10
CA PRO A 89 -3.70 -15.33 8.91
C PRO A 89 -5.12 -15.88 8.78
N THR A 90 -5.33 -16.70 7.76
CA THR A 90 -6.58 -17.45 7.58
C THR A 90 -6.27 -18.93 7.47
N GLU A 91 -6.91 -19.76 8.28
CA GLU A 91 -6.86 -21.22 8.16
C GLU A 91 -8.12 -21.68 7.43
N GLY A 92 -7.95 -22.26 6.23
CA GLY A 92 -9.11 -22.71 5.42
C GLY A 92 -10.10 -21.60 5.03
N GLY A 93 -9.65 -20.33 5.00
CA GLY A 93 -10.51 -19.18 4.74
C GLY A 93 -11.29 -18.67 5.97
N GLN A 94 -11.05 -19.25 7.14
CA GLN A 94 -11.58 -18.78 8.42
C GLN A 94 -10.50 -18.03 9.19
N LEU A 95 -10.93 -17.05 9.99
CA LEU A 95 -10.04 -16.35 10.92
C LEU A 95 -9.46 -17.35 11.92
N SER A 96 -8.14 -17.38 12.04
CA SER A 96 -7.49 -18.22 13.05
C SER A 96 -7.45 -17.46 14.38
N GLY A 97 -8.13 -17.98 15.40
CA GLY A 97 -8.09 -17.43 16.76
C GLY A 97 -9.09 -16.29 17.02
N SER A 98 -9.10 -15.82 18.27
CA SER A 98 -10.01 -14.77 18.76
C SER A 98 -9.48 -13.36 18.57
N GLU A 99 -8.17 -13.21 18.35
CA GLU A 99 -7.49 -11.91 18.15
C GLU A 99 -6.93 -11.84 16.73
N LEU A 100 -7.24 -10.76 16.02
CA LEU A 100 -6.69 -10.48 14.71
C LEU A 100 -5.22 -10.08 14.84
N LYS A 101 -4.34 -10.78 14.15
CA LYS A 101 -2.91 -10.47 14.05
C LYS A 101 -2.51 -10.19 12.60
N PRO A 102 -1.57 -9.29 12.36
CA PRO A 102 -1.05 -9.07 11.01
C PRO A 102 -0.35 -10.32 10.47
N ASP A 103 -0.51 -10.60 9.18
CA ASP A 103 0.30 -11.59 8.46
C ASP A 103 1.55 -10.96 7.80
N SER A 104 2.15 -11.67 6.85
CA SER A 104 3.31 -11.22 6.06
C SER A 104 2.98 -10.32 4.86
N ALA A 105 1.78 -9.74 4.76
CA ALA A 105 1.46 -8.75 3.75
C ALA A 105 2.42 -7.56 3.82
N SER A 106 2.79 -6.99 2.66
CA SER A 106 3.86 -5.99 2.56
C SER A 106 3.71 -4.81 3.52
N ASN A 107 2.51 -4.22 3.62
CA ASN A 107 2.24 -3.10 4.51
C ASN A 107 2.43 -3.43 6.00
N ASN A 108 2.16 -4.67 6.40
CA ASN A 108 2.45 -5.15 7.74
C ASN A 108 3.95 -5.41 7.92
N ALA A 109 4.58 -6.04 6.93
CA ALA A 109 5.97 -6.48 7.01
C ALA A 109 6.99 -5.33 7.07
N PHE A 110 6.67 -4.15 6.54
CA PHE A 110 7.53 -2.95 6.64
C PHE A 110 7.86 -2.59 8.09
N ASP A 111 6.90 -2.73 9.01
CA ASP A 111 7.12 -2.57 10.45
C ASP A 111 6.13 -3.48 11.19
N TYR A 112 6.49 -4.76 11.27
CA TYR A 112 5.61 -5.78 11.85
C TYR A 112 5.27 -5.48 13.31
N VAL A 113 6.21 -4.91 14.07
CA VAL A 113 6.00 -4.55 15.48
C VAL A 113 4.94 -3.45 15.59
N ALA A 114 5.02 -2.41 14.74
CA ALA A 114 4.00 -1.37 14.70
C ALA A 114 2.64 -1.91 14.23
N ALA A 115 2.62 -2.81 13.25
CA ALA A 115 1.39 -3.46 12.79
C ALA A 115 0.75 -4.30 13.90
N GLU A 116 1.53 -5.14 14.59
CA GLU A 116 1.03 -5.98 15.69
C GLU A 116 0.47 -5.13 16.82
N PHE A 117 1.19 -4.07 17.20
CA PHE A 117 0.72 -3.10 18.19
C PHE A 117 -0.62 -2.47 17.76
N LEU A 118 -0.70 -1.93 16.55
CA LEU A 118 -1.90 -1.23 16.08
C LEU A 118 -3.12 -2.16 16.02
N TYR A 119 -2.97 -3.39 15.51
CA TYR A 119 -4.04 -4.36 15.41
C TYR A 119 -4.56 -4.75 16.80
N SER A 120 -3.65 -5.02 17.75
CA SER A 120 -4.02 -5.40 19.11
C SER A 120 -4.69 -4.24 19.85
N GLN A 121 -4.13 -3.03 19.77
CA GLN A 121 -4.69 -1.85 20.46
C GLN A 121 -6.06 -1.45 19.92
N CYS A 122 -6.30 -1.52 18.61
CA CYS A 122 -7.64 -1.24 18.07
C CYS A 122 -8.69 -2.20 18.65
N GLN A 123 -8.34 -3.49 18.78
CA GLN A 123 -9.24 -4.50 19.36
C GLN A 123 -9.49 -4.24 20.85
N LEU A 124 -8.43 -4.00 21.63
CA LEU A 124 -8.53 -3.74 23.07
C LEU A 124 -9.34 -2.48 23.38
N LEU A 125 -9.13 -1.42 22.62
CA LEU A 125 -9.80 -0.12 22.80
C LEU A 125 -11.19 -0.06 22.14
N SER A 126 -11.67 -1.17 21.58
CA SER A 126 -12.94 -1.26 20.87
C SER A 126 -13.07 -0.22 19.74
N VAL A 127 -11.96 0.04 19.04
CA VAL A 127 -11.95 0.82 17.80
C VAL A 127 -12.18 -0.15 16.64
N PRO A 128 -13.25 0.04 15.83
CA PRO A 128 -13.52 -0.82 14.69
C PRO A 128 -12.32 -0.92 13.74
N LEU A 129 -11.94 -2.15 13.41
CA LEU A 129 -10.81 -2.48 12.54
C LEU A 129 -11.32 -3.26 11.32
N VAL A 130 -11.02 -2.74 10.12
CA VAL A 130 -11.33 -3.39 8.84
C VAL A 130 -10.02 -3.69 8.13
N VAL A 131 -9.75 -4.96 7.84
CA VAL A 131 -8.56 -5.37 7.07
C VAL A 131 -8.97 -5.75 5.67
N VAL A 132 -8.51 -4.97 4.69
CA VAL A 132 -8.67 -5.25 3.27
C VAL A 132 -7.47 -6.06 2.80
N THR A 133 -7.70 -7.34 2.51
CA THR A 133 -6.65 -8.28 2.11
C THR A 133 -6.41 -8.27 0.60
N ARG A 134 -5.27 -8.82 0.16
CA ARG A 134 -4.97 -9.04 -1.26
C ARG A 134 -6.05 -9.81 -2.03
N PHE A 135 -6.85 -10.64 -1.35
CA PHE A 135 -7.91 -11.43 -1.98
C PHE A 135 -9.03 -10.53 -2.53
N ALA A 136 -9.31 -9.39 -1.89
CA ALA A 136 -10.25 -8.41 -2.41
C ALA A 136 -9.78 -7.83 -3.75
N ALA A 137 -8.48 -7.51 -3.87
CA ALA A 137 -7.89 -7.04 -5.12
C ALA A 137 -7.93 -8.12 -6.22
N TYR A 138 -7.72 -9.39 -5.87
CA TYR A 138 -7.81 -10.49 -6.83
C TYR A 138 -9.23 -10.72 -7.37
N ALA A 139 -10.25 -10.47 -6.54
CA ALA A 139 -11.65 -10.56 -6.95
C ALA A 139 -12.10 -9.36 -7.81
N ALA A 140 -11.47 -8.20 -7.64
CA ALA A 140 -11.83 -6.94 -8.29
C ALA A 140 -10.73 -6.43 -9.24
N LYS A 141 -10.26 -7.30 -10.15
CA LYS A 141 -9.24 -6.91 -11.15
C LYS A 141 -9.77 -5.84 -12.09
N VAL A 142 -8.92 -4.85 -12.37
CA VAL A 142 -9.22 -3.76 -13.31
C VAL A 142 -8.57 -4.05 -14.67
N PRO A 143 -9.31 -3.98 -15.78
CA PRO A 143 -8.75 -4.23 -17.12
C PRO A 143 -7.86 -3.07 -17.61
N ARG A 144 -6.95 -3.38 -18.54
CA ARG A 144 -5.96 -2.43 -19.10
C ARG A 144 -6.60 -1.16 -19.67
N ASN A 145 -7.73 -1.30 -20.36
CA ASN A 145 -8.42 -0.17 -21.00
C ASN A 145 -8.81 0.93 -20.01
N VAL A 146 -9.02 0.64 -18.73
CA VAL A 146 -9.27 1.68 -17.72
C VAL A 146 -8.07 2.64 -17.59
N TYR A 147 -6.84 2.12 -17.68
CA TYR A 147 -5.64 2.96 -17.68
C TYR A 147 -5.48 3.74 -18.99
N ASP A 148 -5.87 3.14 -20.12
CA ASP A 148 -5.87 3.84 -21.40
C ASP A 148 -6.88 4.99 -21.39
N ASP A 149 -8.09 4.77 -20.89
CA ASP A 149 -9.15 5.78 -20.77
C ASP A 149 -8.73 6.92 -19.83
N MET A 150 -8.09 6.60 -18.69
CA MET A 150 -7.51 7.63 -17.81
C MET A 150 -6.47 8.49 -18.52
N ALA A 151 -5.61 7.88 -19.35
CA ALA A 151 -4.62 8.62 -20.13
C ALA A 151 -5.26 9.47 -21.24
N LEU A 152 -6.32 8.99 -21.88
CA LEU A 152 -7.07 9.71 -22.92
C LEU A 152 -7.73 10.99 -22.39
N SER A 153 -7.99 11.10 -21.09
CA SER A 153 -8.46 12.34 -20.46
C SER A 153 -7.49 13.53 -20.63
N GLY A 154 -6.23 13.28 -21.00
CA GLY A 154 -5.17 14.29 -21.10
C GLY A 154 -4.56 14.68 -19.75
N SER A 155 -5.00 14.08 -18.64
CA SER A 155 -4.43 14.31 -17.31
C SER A 155 -3.01 13.74 -17.22
N SER A 156 -2.06 14.53 -16.68
CA SER A 156 -0.70 14.06 -16.39
C SER A 156 -0.68 12.88 -15.43
N ILE A 157 -1.62 12.82 -14.48
CA ILE A 157 -1.81 11.70 -13.55
C ILE A 157 -2.25 10.45 -14.32
N GLY A 158 -3.23 10.58 -15.22
CA GLY A 158 -3.72 9.47 -16.03
C GLY A 158 -2.63 8.89 -16.93
N LEU A 159 -1.87 9.76 -17.60
CA LEU A 159 -0.71 9.37 -18.41
C LEU A 159 0.34 8.62 -17.58
N ARG A 160 0.65 9.13 -16.38
CA ARG A 160 1.61 8.49 -15.47
C ARG A 160 1.13 7.12 -15.00
N LEU A 161 -0.11 7.00 -14.54
CA LEU A 161 -0.69 5.73 -14.10
C LEU A 161 -0.62 4.68 -15.19
N ARG A 162 -1.00 5.02 -16.43
CA ARG A 162 -0.90 4.10 -17.57
C ARG A 162 0.55 3.68 -17.84
N ASN A 163 1.47 4.64 -17.88
CA ASN A 163 2.87 4.35 -18.20
C ASN A 163 3.54 3.48 -17.13
N VAL A 164 3.36 3.82 -15.85
CA VAL A 164 3.88 3.02 -14.72
C VAL A 164 3.31 1.61 -14.76
N GLN A 165 1.98 1.47 -14.90
CA GLN A 165 1.34 0.16 -14.96
C GLN A 165 1.88 -0.70 -16.12
N ARG A 166 2.05 -0.10 -17.31
CA ARG A 166 2.59 -0.78 -18.49
C ARG A 166 4.03 -1.23 -18.26
N THR A 167 4.90 -0.34 -17.79
CA THR A 167 6.30 -0.68 -17.54
C THR A 167 6.44 -1.74 -16.45
N SER A 168 5.65 -1.66 -15.37
CA SER A 168 5.67 -2.67 -14.31
C SER A 168 5.25 -4.06 -14.81
N ILE A 169 4.20 -4.15 -15.65
CA ILE A 169 3.74 -5.44 -16.15
C ILE A 169 4.70 -6.04 -17.20
N GLU A 170 5.32 -5.21 -18.04
CA GLU A 170 6.36 -5.63 -19.00
C GLU A 170 7.61 -6.15 -18.29
N GLN A 171 8.06 -5.46 -17.24
CA GLN A 171 9.18 -5.93 -16.42
C GLN A 171 8.84 -7.23 -15.67
N LEU A 172 7.62 -7.37 -15.16
CA LEU A 172 7.18 -8.61 -14.52
C LEU A 172 7.15 -9.78 -15.51
N TRP A 173 6.71 -9.55 -16.75
CA TRP A 173 6.77 -10.54 -17.83
C TRP A 173 8.19 -11.03 -18.07
N GLN A 174 9.15 -10.10 -18.24
CA GLN A 174 10.56 -10.44 -18.44
C GLN A 174 11.10 -11.30 -17.28
N ARG A 175 10.83 -10.90 -16.03
CA ARG A 175 11.24 -11.65 -14.83
C ARG A 175 10.59 -13.04 -14.76
N ALA A 176 9.33 -13.17 -15.18
CA ALA A 176 8.61 -14.45 -15.18
C ALA A 176 9.17 -15.41 -16.23
N CYS A 177 9.59 -14.89 -17.39
CA CYS A 177 10.20 -15.65 -18.48
C CYS A 177 11.68 -16.01 -18.23
N ALA A 178 12.35 -15.30 -17.32
CA ALA A 178 13.75 -15.54 -17.01
C ALA A 178 13.96 -16.92 -16.35
N PRO A 179 15.11 -17.60 -16.60
CA PRO A 179 15.39 -18.93 -16.07
C PRO A 179 15.25 -19.02 -14.54
N PRO A 180 14.84 -20.17 -13.99
CA PRO A 180 14.80 -20.39 -12.54
C PRO A 180 16.12 -20.02 -11.86
N SER A 181 16.04 -19.46 -10.65
CA SER A 181 17.20 -18.99 -9.87
C SER A 181 18.12 -17.96 -10.56
N SER A 182 17.76 -17.41 -11.73
CA SER A 182 18.56 -16.36 -12.38
C SER A 182 18.42 -15.00 -11.66
N ALA A 183 19.49 -14.21 -11.68
CA ALA A 183 19.49 -12.86 -11.11
C ALA A 183 18.47 -11.92 -11.79
N GLU A 184 18.13 -12.18 -13.06
CA GLU A 184 17.15 -11.45 -13.85
C GLU A 184 15.73 -11.52 -13.26
N ARG A 185 15.42 -12.54 -12.44
CA ARG A 185 14.14 -12.66 -11.73
C ARG A 185 13.96 -11.59 -10.65
N MET A 186 15.03 -10.96 -10.17
CA MET A 186 15.02 -9.94 -9.13
C MET A 186 14.14 -10.32 -7.92
N GLY A 187 14.37 -11.52 -7.39
CA GLY A 187 13.65 -12.04 -6.22
C GLY A 187 12.24 -12.59 -6.51
N LEU A 188 11.79 -12.62 -7.77
CA LEU A 188 10.52 -13.24 -8.14
C LEU A 188 10.56 -14.76 -7.86
N PRO A 189 9.67 -15.30 -7.00
CA PRO A 189 9.67 -16.71 -6.65
C PRO A 189 9.59 -17.63 -7.87
N GLU A 190 10.21 -18.81 -7.81
CA GLU A 190 10.25 -19.73 -8.96
C GLU A 190 8.87 -20.19 -9.43
N ARG A 191 7.91 -20.31 -8.51
CA ARG A 191 6.50 -20.60 -8.81
C ARG A 191 5.81 -19.53 -9.68
N CYS A 192 6.40 -18.35 -9.79
CA CYS A 192 5.89 -17.24 -10.60
C CYS A 192 6.61 -17.24 -11.95
N ASP A 193 6.42 -18.28 -12.74
CA ASP A 193 7.01 -18.46 -14.07
C ASP A 193 6.13 -17.89 -15.18
N HIS A 194 6.53 -18.11 -16.44
CA HIS A 194 5.78 -17.73 -17.64
C HIS A 194 4.32 -18.22 -17.59
N LYS A 195 4.11 -19.49 -17.25
CA LYS A 195 2.77 -20.09 -17.19
C LYS A 195 1.92 -19.39 -16.13
N TRP A 196 2.47 -19.16 -14.94
CA TRP A 196 1.79 -18.39 -13.89
C TRP A 196 1.39 -16.99 -14.36
N PHE A 197 2.26 -16.31 -15.11
CA PHE A 197 1.96 -14.98 -15.63
C PHE A 197 0.76 -15.01 -16.58
N VAL A 198 0.77 -15.92 -17.55
CA VAL A 198 -0.30 -16.09 -18.55
C VAL A 198 -1.63 -16.40 -17.85
N GLU A 199 -1.63 -17.29 -16.86
CA GLU A 199 -2.83 -17.63 -16.08
C GLU A 199 -3.33 -16.43 -15.25
N THR A 200 -2.42 -15.67 -14.64
CA THR A 200 -2.77 -14.60 -13.69
C THR A 200 -3.24 -13.32 -14.39
N PHE A 201 -2.58 -12.93 -15.49
CA PHE A 201 -2.73 -11.63 -16.15
C PHE A 201 -3.34 -11.70 -17.55
N CYS A 202 -3.20 -12.83 -18.26
CA CYS A 202 -3.68 -13.00 -19.64
C CYS A 202 -4.91 -13.90 -19.74
N ALA A 203 -5.55 -14.24 -18.61
CA ALA A 203 -6.69 -15.16 -18.55
C ALA A 203 -6.41 -16.53 -19.20
N GLY A 204 -5.18 -17.02 -19.07
CA GLY A 204 -4.75 -18.30 -19.64
C GLY A 204 -4.51 -18.25 -21.16
N LYS A 205 -4.58 -17.08 -21.79
CA LYS A 205 -4.33 -16.91 -23.22
C LYS A 205 -2.88 -16.53 -23.45
N ASP A 206 -2.12 -17.50 -23.88
CA ASP A 206 -0.76 -17.30 -24.36
C ASP A 206 -0.82 -16.76 -25.78
N VAL A 207 -0.79 -15.45 -25.90
CA VAL A 207 -0.51 -14.79 -27.17
C VAL A 207 0.97 -14.44 -27.11
N ASP A 208 1.78 -15.29 -27.74
CA ASP A 208 3.13 -14.91 -28.14
C ASP A 208 3.05 -13.51 -28.79
N PRO A 209 3.88 -12.54 -28.38
CA PRO A 209 3.84 -11.18 -28.91
C PRO A 209 4.01 -11.10 -30.43
#